data_AF-A0A3D4S6C7-F1
#
_entry.id   AF-A0A3D4S6C7-F1
#
_cell.length_a   1.000
_cell.length_b   1.000
_cell.length_c   1.000
_cell.angle_alpha   90.00
_cell.angle_beta   90.00
_cell.angle_gamma   90.00
#
_symmetry.space_group_name_H-M   'P 1'
#
loop_
_entity.id
_entity.type
_entity.pdbx_description
1 polymer ?
#
loop_
_entity_poly.entity_id
_entity_poly.type
_entity_poly.pdbx_seq_one_letter_code
_entity_poly.pdbx_strand_id
1 'polypeptide(L)' 'MNKFAERLNYLREQNGISRRQLAERLNVSVRLISYWENGQRECDFDTLLRLSDIFDASVDYLLGKTEY' A
#
# COMPACT_ATOMS: atom_id res chain seq x y z
N MET A 1 -2.23 0.72 -16.05
CA MET A 1 -2.64 0.12 -14.76
C MET A 1 -1.51 0.32 -13.77
N ASN A 2 -1.79 0.94 -12.63
CA ASN A 2 -0.78 1.18 -11.61
C ASN A 2 -0.70 -0.08 -10.73
N LYS A 3 0.30 -0.94 -10.99
CA LYS A 3 0.51 -2.21 -10.28
C LYS A 3 0.62 -2.01 -8.76
N PHE A 4 1.21 -0.91 -8.31
CA PHE A 4 1.31 -0.57 -6.90
C PHE A 4 -0.07 -0.32 -6.27
N ALA A 5 -0.91 0.47 -6.95
CA ALA A 5 -2.27 0.76 -6.48
C ALA A 5 -3.10 -0.53 -6.32
N GLU A 6 -3.01 -1.43 -7.30
CA GLU A 6 -3.69 -2.73 -7.31
C GLU A 6 -3.20 -3.64 -6.18
N ARG A 7 -1.87 -3.77 -6.03
CA ARG A 7 -1.26 -4.62 -4.99
C ARG A 7 -1.48 -4.10 -3.58
N LEU A 8 -1.41 -2.79 -3.39
CA LEU A 8 -1.71 -2.17 -2.10
C LEU A 8 -3.15 -2.47 -1.68
N ASN A 9 -4.11 -2.28 -2.59
CA ASN A 9 -5.50 -2.59 -2.33
C ASN A 9 -5.69 -4.08 -2.01
N TYR A 10 -5.13 -4.96 -2.85
CA TYR A 10 -5.18 -6.40 -2.65
C TYR A 10 -4.63 -6.84 -1.30
N LEU A 11 -3.41 -6.43 -0.94
CA LEU A 11 -2.78 -6.78 0.34
C LEU A 11 -3.58 -6.26 1.53
N ARG A 12 -4.12 -5.03 1.42
CA ARG A 12 -5.00 -4.46 2.45
C ARG A 12 -6.23 -5.34 2.67
N GLU A 13 -6.87 -5.79 1.60
CA GLU A 13 -8.06 -6.65 1.68
C GLU A 13 -7.76 -8.06 2.17
N GLN A 14 -6.66 -8.66 1.72
CA GLN A 14 -6.22 -9.99 2.20
C GLN A 14 -5.91 -9.99 3.70
N ASN A 15 -5.39 -8.88 4.23
CA ASN A 15 -5.14 -8.70 5.66
C ASN A 15 -6.38 -8.29 6.47
N GLY A 16 -7.54 -8.13 5.82
CA GLY A 16 -8.79 -7.76 6.50
C GLY A 16 -8.75 -6.37 7.17
N ILE A 17 -7.84 -5.49 6.75
CA ILE A 17 -7.70 -4.16 7.34
C ILE A 17 -8.48 -3.12 6.52
N SER A 18 -9.16 -2.21 7.20
CA SER A 18 -9.79 -1.05 6.56
C SER A 18 -8.75 0.01 6.17
N ARG A 19 -9.10 0.88 5.21
CA ARG A 19 -8.28 2.05 4.87
C ARG A 19 -7.98 2.93 6.08
N ARG A 20 -8.92 3.00 7.03
CA ARG A 20 -8.75 3.75 8.28
C ARG A 20 -7.67 3.13 9.17
N GLN A 21 -7.71 1.82 9.37
CA GLN A 21 -6.71 1.10 10.16
C GLN A 21 -5.31 1.18 9.53
N LEU A 22 -5.23 1.09 8.20
CA LEU A 22 -3.95 1.27 7.49
C LEU A 22 -3.41 2.70 7.66
N ALA A 23 -4.29 3.70 7.55
CA ALA A 23 -3.93 5.10 7.76
C ALA A 23 -3.42 5.35 9.19
N GLU A 24 -4.07 4.76 10.20
CA GLU A 24 -3.64 4.84 11.60
C GLU A 24 -2.25 4.19 11.80
N ARG A 25 -2.00 3.00 11.22
CA ARG A 25 -0.69 2.33 11.29
C ARG A 25 0.43 3.13 10.64
N LEU A 26 0.14 3.78 9.52
CA LEU A 26 1.10 4.60 8.77
C LEU A 26 1.18 6.03 9.29
N ASN A 27 0.32 6.44 10.22
CA ASN A 27 0.18 7.82 10.69
C ASN A 27 -0.05 8.82 9.53
N VAL A 28 -0.97 8.46 8.63
CA VAL A 28 -1.37 9.29 7.48
C VAL A 28 -2.88 9.49 7.44
N SER A 29 -3.36 10.34 6.53
CA SER A 29 -4.81 10.50 6.34
C SER A 29 -5.42 9.32 5.57
N VAL A 30 -6.66 8.94 5.91
CA VAL A 30 -7.43 7.90 5.17
C VAL A 30 -7.57 8.24 3.68
N ARG A 31 -7.66 9.53 3.36
CA ARG A 31 -7.72 10.03 1.99
C ARG A 31 -6.47 9.70 1.20
N LEU A 32 -5.30 9.76 1.84
CA LEU A 32 -4.03 9.44 1.21
C LEU A 32 -3.94 7.96 0.84
N ILE A 33 -4.42 7.06 1.71
CA ILE A 33 -4.57 5.63 1.37
C ILE A 33 -5.44 5.45 0.14
N SER A 34 -6.58 6.13 0.07
CA SER A 34 -7.45 6.08 -1.10
C SER A 34 -6.75 6.59 -2.36
N TYR A 35 -5.96 7.66 -2.26
CA TYR A 35 -5.21 8.16 -3.42
C TYR A 35 -4.18 7.16 -3.93
N TRP A 36 -3.48 6.46 -3.04
CA TRP A 36 -2.55 5.40 -3.41
C TRP A 36 -3.24 4.22 -4.07
N GLU A 37 -4.33 3.71 -3.48
CA GLU A 37 -5.10 2.59 -4.04
C GLU A 37 -5.82 2.89 -5.35
N ASN A 38 -6.06 4.17 -5.66
CA ASN A 38 -6.62 4.60 -6.94
C ASN A 38 -5.55 5.08 -7.93
N GLY A 39 -4.26 4.99 -7.58
CA GLY A 39 -3.15 5.42 -8.43
C GLY A 39 -3.10 6.94 -8.69
N GLN A 40 -3.75 7.74 -7.85
CA GLN A 40 -3.83 9.21 -7.97
C GLN A 40 -2.58 9.91 -7.40
N ARG A 41 -1.86 9.23 -6.49
CA ARG A 41 -0.58 9.65 -5.94
C ARG A 41 0.31 8.46 -5.72
N GLU A 42 1.61 8.72 -5.71
CA GLU A 42 2.62 7.79 -5.22
C GLU A 42 2.85 8.04 -3.72
N CYS A 43 3.32 7.02 -3.02
CA CYS A 43 3.82 7.16 -1.65
C CYS A 43 5.31 7.54 -1.67
N ASP A 44 5.81 8.04 -0.56
CA ASP A 44 7.25 8.24 -0.39
C ASP A 44 7.95 6.90 -0.07
N PHE A 45 9.28 6.92 -0.10
CA PHE A 45 10.11 5.75 0.18
C PHE A 45 9.93 5.22 1.60
N ASP A 46 9.75 6.09 2.59
CA ASP A 46 9.53 5.68 3.98
C ASP A 46 8.23 4.89 4.12
N THR A 47 7.14 5.42 3.56
CA THR A 47 5.85 4.75 3.51
C THR A 47 5.97 3.41 2.78
N LEU A 48 6.69 3.35 1.67
CA LEU A 48 6.87 2.13 0.89
C LEU A 48 7.55 1.02 1.72
N LEU A 49 8.58 1.37 2.49
CA LEU A 49 9.25 0.44 3.40
C LEU A 49 8.33 -0.01 4.55
N ARG A 50 7.55 0.91 5.12
CA ARG A 50 6.58 0.57 6.17
C ARG A 50 5.45 -0.31 5.63
N LEU A 51 5.05 -0.13 4.38
CA LEU A 51 4.09 -1.00 3.71
C LEU A 51 4.66 -2.40 3.51
N SER A 52 5.95 -2.54 3.14
CA SER A 52 6.59 -3.85 3.06
C SER A 52 6.60 -4.56 4.41
N ASP A 53 6.89 -3.84 5.50
CA ASP A 53 6.89 -4.42 6.84
C ASP A 53 5.48 -4.80 7.33
N ILE A 54 4.47 -3.96 7.04
CA ILE A 54 3.08 -4.20 7.46
C ILE A 54 2.49 -5.44 6.77
N PHE A 55 2.81 -5.64 5.50
CA PHE A 55 2.23 -6.69 4.68
C PHE A 55 3.12 -7.91 4.47
N ASP A 56 4.31 -7.92 5.09
CA ASP A 56 5.34 -8.95 4.90
C ASP A 56 5.59 -9.24 3.40
N ALA A 57 5.72 -8.16 2.63
CA ALA A 57 5.84 -8.19 1.18
C ALA A 57 7.06 -7.40 0.73
N SER A 58 7.78 -7.85 -0.30
CA SER A 58 8.93 -7.11 -0.80
C SER A 58 8.50 -5.80 -1.47
N VAL A 59 9.38 -4.79 -1.46
CA VAL A 59 9.15 -3.54 -2.20
C VAL A 59 9.04 -3.80 -3.71
N ASP A 60 9.82 -4.76 -4.22
CA ASP A 60 9.75 -5.20 -5.62
C ASP A 60 8.36 -5.78 -5.96
N TYR A 61 7.76 -6.53 -5.03
CA TYR A 61 6.36 -6.95 -5.13
C TYR A 61 5.43 -5.75 -5.03
N LEU A 62 5.58 -4.83 -4.07
CA LEU A 62 4.68 -3.66 -4.02
C LEU A 62 4.71 -2.85 -5.33
N LEU A 63 5.86 -2.69 -5.96
CA LEU A 63 6.03 -1.86 -7.16
C LEU A 63 5.67 -2.54 -8.50
N GLY A 64 5.29 -3.81 -8.51
CA GLY A 64 4.96 -4.49 -9.78
C GLY A 64 6.11 -5.21 -10.46
N LYS A 65 7.29 -5.31 -9.85
CA LYS A 65 8.53 -5.81 -10.48
C LYS A 65 8.67 -7.34 -10.41
N THR A 66 8.14 -7.97 -9.38
CA THR A 66 8.06 -9.44 -9.21
C THR A 66 6.61 -9.88 -9.06
N GLU A 67 6.28 -11.15 -9.29
CA GLU A 67 4.95 -11.71 -8.98
C GLU A 67 4.96 -12.58 -7.71
N TYR A 68 6.11 -12.64 -7.03
CA TYR A 68 6.42 -13.42 -5.84
C TYR A 68 7.12 -12.54 -4.80
#